data_AF-A0A2E1XD51-F1
#
_entry.id   AF-A0A2E1XD51-F1
#
_cell.length_a   1.000
_cell.length_b   1.000
_cell.length_c   1.000
_cell.angle_alpha   90.00
_cell.angle_beta   90.00
_cell.angle_gamma   90.00
#
_symmetry.space_group_name_H-M   'P 1'
#
loop_
_entity.id
_entity.type
_entity.pdbx_description
1 polymer ?
#
loop_
_entity_poly.entity_id
_entity_poly.type
_entity_poly.pdbx_seq_one_letter_code
_entity_poly.pdbx_strand_id
1 'polypeptide(L)'
;MKRLLIAFAAMVATSGAANAALIGTHTANGSGGSAAVAEDMLFRIGYYAYPQPAEYFFEENLSGGLISYELTSGSAYESFVAQLTDGVDESVSFDHRLLVGGAPSGGGTQSASESEILIGGATGEDFQDYTIDRIVMTIVSGMLDTPGSDPNNNGVWTDFSFTVRLDIFGEALVSEVPLPAAAPLFALALAGGAGFLRRKRKTA
;
A
#
# COMPACT_ATOMS: atom_id res chain seq x y z
N MET A 1 -61.47 8.16 15.79
CA MET A 1 -60.49 8.67 14.80
C MET A 1 -59.20 7.89 14.97
N LYS A 2 -58.87 6.96 14.04
CA LYS A 2 -57.65 6.13 14.09
C LYS A 2 -56.54 6.85 13.31
N ARG A 3 -55.43 7.20 13.97
CA ARG A 3 -54.25 7.79 13.31
C ARG A 3 -53.38 6.65 12.77
N LEU A 4 -53.16 6.64 11.46
CA LEU A 4 -52.24 5.74 10.77
C LEU A 4 -50.83 6.32 10.92
N LEU A 5 -49.94 5.62 11.62
CA LEU A 5 -48.54 5.98 11.77
C LEU A 5 -47.77 5.33 10.61
N ILE A 6 -47.30 6.12 9.66
CA ILE A 6 -46.39 5.66 8.59
C ILE A 6 -44.98 5.75 9.16
N ALA A 7 -44.39 4.62 9.51
CA ALA A 7 -42.99 4.54 9.92
C ALA A 7 -42.11 4.58 8.67
N PHE A 8 -41.37 5.67 8.48
CA PHE A 8 -40.25 5.72 7.55
C PHE A 8 -39.07 4.96 8.19
N ALA A 9 -38.73 3.79 7.64
CA ALA A 9 -37.48 3.13 7.94
C ALA A 9 -36.36 3.92 7.23
N ALA A 10 -35.67 4.78 7.97
CA ALA A 10 -34.40 5.33 7.52
C ALA A 10 -33.39 4.18 7.49
N MET A 11 -33.07 3.71 6.30
CA MET A 11 -31.97 2.78 6.07
C MET A 11 -30.67 3.58 6.29
N VAL A 12 -30.16 3.54 7.51
CA VAL A 12 -28.82 4.05 7.82
C VAL A 12 -27.86 3.09 7.15
N ALA A 13 -27.28 3.50 6.02
CA ALA A 13 -26.09 2.86 5.48
C ALA A 13 -24.98 3.09 6.51
N THR A 14 -24.75 2.09 7.36
CA THR A 14 -23.52 2.03 8.15
C THR A 14 -22.39 1.78 7.15
N SER A 15 -21.72 2.85 6.71
CA SER A 15 -20.40 2.74 6.11
C SER A 15 -19.49 2.17 7.19
N GLY A 16 -19.41 0.84 7.27
CA GLY A 16 -18.34 0.21 8.02
C GLY A 16 -17.04 0.70 7.40
N ALA A 17 -16.20 1.35 8.20
CA ALA A 17 -14.82 1.59 7.79
C ALA A 17 -14.27 0.24 7.35
N ALA A 18 -14.02 0.09 6.05
CA ALA A 18 -13.36 -1.10 5.56
C ALA A 18 -12.00 -1.14 6.26
N ASN A 19 -11.62 -2.31 6.76
CA ASN A 19 -10.26 -2.46 7.27
C ASN A 19 -9.37 -2.45 6.04
N ALA A 20 -8.44 -1.49 5.97
CA ALA A 20 -7.41 -1.41 4.94
C ALA A 20 -6.88 -2.81 4.58
N ALA A 21 -7.04 -3.22 3.33
CA ALA A 21 -6.65 -4.54 2.86
C ALA A 21 -5.14 -4.56 2.57
N LEU A 22 -4.50 -5.73 2.70
CA LEU A 22 -3.14 -5.89 2.17
C LEU A 22 -3.23 -5.86 0.64
N ILE A 23 -2.63 -4.85 0.03
CA ILE A 23 -2.66 -4.63 -1.43
C ILE A 23 -1.29 -4.85 -2.07
N GLY A 24 -0.20 -4.75 -1.31
CA GLY A 24 1.15 -5.04 -1.79
C GLY A 24 1.99 -5.74 -0.73
N THR A 25 2.87 -6.65 -1.14
CA THR A 25 3.85 -7.25 -0.24
C THR A 25 5.10 -7.67 -0.99
N HIS A 26 6.27 -7.48 -0.37
CA HIS A 26 7.54 -7.92 -0.93
C HIS A 26 8.49 -8.36 0.17
N THR A 27 9.26 -9.41 -0.09
CA THR A 27 10.25 -9.95 0.84
C THR A 27 11.64 -9.88 0.23
N ALA A 28 12.50 -9.07 0.83
CA ALA A 28 13.92 -9.02 0.51
C ALA A 28 14.69 -9.92 1.48
N ASN A 29 15.62 -10.72 0.96
CA ASN A 29 16.46 -11.59 1.77
C ASN A 29 17.91 -11.56 1.29
N GLY A 30 18.86 -11.75 2.20
CA GLY A 30 20.26 -11.69 1.84
C GLY A 30 21.12 -12.43 2.84
N SER A 31 22.28 -12.86 2.39
CA SER A 31 23.31 -13.46 3.24
C SER A 31 24.69 -13.23 2.64
N GLY A 32 25.69 -13.13 3.50
CA GLY A 32 27.07 -12.97 3.06
C GLY A 32 28.04 -12.96 4.22
N GLY A 33 29.30 -12.66 3.91
CA GLY A 33 30.35 -12.45 4.88
C GLY A 33 31.16 -11.20 4.53
N SER A 34 31.67 -10.51 5.55
CA SER A 34 32.48 -9.30 5.40
C SER A 34 33.75 -9.42 6.22
N ALA A 35 34.87 -8.92 5.67
CA ALA A 35 36.17 -8.85 6.34
C ALA A 35 36.24 -7.67 7.34
N ALA A 36 35.23 -7.55 8.20
CA ALA A 36 35.12 -6.55 9.24
C ALA A 36 34.34 -7.11 10.44
N VAL A 37 34.49 -6.48 11.61
CA VAL A 37 33.68 -6.77 12.80
C VAL A 37 32.51 -5.79 12.80
N ALA A 38 31.38 -6.22 12.27
CA ALA A 38 30.15 -5.45 12.31
C ALA A 38 29.38 -5.72 13.61
N GLU A 39 28.87 -4.65 14.20
CA GLU A 39 28.12 -4.69 15.47
C GLU A 39 26.61 -4.62 15.24
N ASP A 40 26.22 -4.05 14.10
CA ASP A 40 24.82 -3.79 13.75
C ASP A 40 24.65 -3.83 12.22
N MET A 41 23.40 -3.90 11.78
CA MET A 41 23.01 -3.84 10.38
C MET A 41 21.85 -2.86 10.21
N LEU A 42 22.09 -1.85 9.39
CA LEU A 42 21.11 -0.85 8.99
C LEU A 42 20.30 -1.37 7.81
N PHE A 43 18.98 -1.30 7.88
CA PHE A 43 18.06 -1.55 6.79
C PHE A 43 17.38 -0.27 6.36
N ARG A 44 17.27 -0.08 5.05
CA ARG A 44 16.59 1.06 4.45
C ARG A 44 15.68 0.63 3.31
N ILE A 45 14.50 1.23 3.25
CA ILE A 45 13.56 1.08 2.13
C ILE A 45 13.32 2.44 1.52
N GLY A 46 13.43 2.52 0.20
CA GLY A 46 13.36 3.77 -0.54
C GLY A 46 13.03 3.58 -2.00
N TYR A 47 12.93 4.69 -2.73
CA TYR A 47 12.92 4.65 -4.19
C TYR A 47 14.32 4.84 -4.73
N TYR A 48 14.64 4.14 -5.81
CA TYR A 48 15.83 4.42 -6.61
C TYR A 48 15.41 4.79 -8.02
N ALA A 49 15.38 6.09 -8.30
CA ALA A 49 15.19 6.62 -9.63
C ALA A 49 16.54 7.14 -10.14
N TYR A 50 17.31 6.32 -10.87
CA TYR A 50 18.54 6.81 -11.52
C TYR A 50 18.21 8.03 -12.41
N PRO A 51 18.93 9.16 -12.33
CA PRO A 51 20.22 9.38 -11.66
C PRO A 51 20.15 9.98 -10.23
N GLN A 52 18.96 10.09 -9.66
CA GLN A 52 18.78 10.66 -8.32
C GLN A 52 19.33 9.70 -7.24
N PRO A 53 19.85 10.26 -6.13
CA PRO A 53 20.17 9.45 -4.97
C PRO A 53 18.89 8.75 -4.47
N ALA A 54 19.05 7.54 -3.93
CA ALA A 54 17.94 6.84 -3.32
C ALA A 54 17.36 7.70 -2.18
N GLU A 55 16.05 7.96 -2.23
CA GLU A 55 15.33 8.56 -1.12
C GLU A 55 14.83 7.43 -0.22
N TYR A 56 15.37 7.36 1.00
CA TYR A 56 15.01 6.32 1.96
C TYR A 56 13.98 6.87 2.94
N PHE A 57 12.88 6.14 3.09
CA PHE A 57 11.74 6.51 3.94
C PHE A 57 11.70 5.69 5.22
N PHE A 58 12.36 4.52 5.21
CA PHE A 58 12.57 3.66 6.36
C PHE A 58 14.06 3.56 6.63
N GLU A 59 14.45 3.66 7.89
CA GLU A 59 15.82 3.42 8.34
C GLU A 59 15.78 2.79 9.74
N GLU A 60 16.21 1.53 9.87
CA GLU A 60 16.21 0.82 11.14
C GLU A 60 17.42 -0.09 11.32
N ASN A 61 17.87 -0.22 12.56
CA ASN A 61 19.00 -1.06 12.94
C ASN A 61 18.55 -2.42 13.49
N LEU A 62 19.27 -3.47 13.11
CA LEU A 62 19.11 -4.81 13.69
C LEU A 62 19.76 -4.88 15.09
N SER A 63 19.05 -4.40 16.10
CA SER A 63 19.50 -4.48 17.50
C SER A 63 19.05 -5.77 18.24
N GLY A 64 18.57 -6.78 17.51
CA GLY A 64 18.18 -8.09 18.03
C GLY A 64 16.67 -8.23 18.26
N GLY A 65 16.05 -9.17 17.53
CA GLY A 65 14.62 -9.48 17.62
C GLY A 65 13.84 -9.14 16.35
N LEU A 66 12.55 -9.49 16.34
CA LEU A 66 11.62 -9.08 15.29
C LEU A 66 11.24 -7.61 15.52
N ILE A 67 11.53 -6.76 14.53
CA ILE A 67 11.23 -5.32 14.56
C ILE A 67 10.19 -5.05 13.48
N SER A 68 9.09 -4.41 13.84
CA SER A 68 8.06 -3.95 12.91
C SER A 68 7.94 -2.44 13.04
N TYR A 69 8.05 -1.74 11.93
CA TYR A 69 7.93 -0.30 11.84
C TYR A 69 6.78 0.05 10.89
N GLU A 70 5.90 0.93 11.35
CA GLU A 70 4.67 1.30 10.63
C GLU A 70 4.66 2.81 10.35
N LEU A 71 4.42 3.16 9.09
CA LEU A 71 4.14 4.52 8.66
C LEU A 71 2.67 4.67 8.29
N THR A 72 2.01 5.64 8.91
CA THR A 72 0.61 6.01 8.62
C THR A 72 0.45 7.50 8.28
N SER A 73 1.49 8.32 8.49
CA SER A 73 1.45 9.77 8.27
C SER A 73 2.86 10.39 8.35
N GLY A 74 2.98 11.66 7.97
CA GLY A 74 4.22 12.44 8.02
C GLY A 74 4.90 12.54 6.67
N SER A 75 5.91 13.40 6.55
CA SER A 75 6.51 13.74 5.25
C SER A 75 7.14 12.55 4.53
N ALA A 76 7.78 11.62 5.27
CA ALA A 76 8.35 10.41 4.67
C ALA A 76 7.26 9.49 4.11
N TYR A 77 6.15 9.34 4.83
CA TYR A 77 4.98 8.59 4.36
C TYR A 77 4.37 9.24 3.12
N GLU A 78 4.10 10.54 3.17
CA GLU A 78 3.47 11.30 2.09
C GLU A 78 4.33 11.26 0.81
N SER A 79 5.65 11.43 0.92
CA SER A 79 6.57 11.31 -0.22
C SER A 79 6.59 9.90 -0.79
N PHE A 80 6.64 8.87 0.07
CA PHE A 80 6.68 7.48 -0.39
C PHE A 80 5.39 7.07 -1.10
N VAL A 81 4.23 7.44 -0.54
CA VAL A 81 2.93 7.23 -1.17
C VAL A 81 2.83 8.01 -2.48
N ALA A 82 3.30 9.26 -2.52
CA ALA A 82 3.24 10.06 -3.73
C ALA A 82 4.04 9.46 -4.89
N GLN A 83 5.10 8.69 -4.63
CA GLN A 83 5.83 7.93 -5.65
C GLN A 83 5.07 6.65 -6.02
N LEU A 84 4.62 5.86 -5.02
CA LEU A 84 3.86 4.63 -5.25
C LEU A 84 2.64 4.80 -6.17
N THR A 85 2.03 5.98 -6.15
CA THR A 85 0.75 6.26 -6.82
C THR A 85 0.87 7.25 -7.98
N ASP A 86 2.06 7.46 -8.56
CA ASP A 86 2.27 8.52 -9.57
C ASP A 86 1.94 8.11 -11.01
N GLY A 87 1.56 6.85 -11.23
CA GLY A 87 1.22 6.28 -12.52
C GLY A 87 2.39 5.65 -13.26
N VAL A 88 3.57 5.54 -12.65
CA VAL A 88 4.78 5.00 -13.27
C VAL A 88 5.30 3.80 -12.47
N ASP A 89 5.38 2.63 -13.10
CA ASP A 89 5.91 1.41 -12.47
C ASP A 89 7.41 1.52 -12.18
N GLU A 90 7.72 1.87 -10.93
CA GLU A 90 9.05 2.23 -10.48
C GLU A 90 9.63 1.23 -9.50
N SER A 91 10.92 1.38 -9.19
CA SER A 91 11.61 0.41 -8.35
C SER A 91 11.74 0.85 -6.91
N VAL A 92 11.09 0.11 -6.03
CA VAL A 92 11.31 0.16 -4.59
C VAL A 92 12.56 -0.64 -4.26
N SER A 93 13.49 0.00 -3.56
CA SER A 93 14.80 -0.52 -3.21
C SER A 93 14.93 -0.79 -1.72
N PHE A 94 15.47 -1.97 -1.41
CA PHE A 94 15.79 -2.51 -0.11
C PHE A 94 17.32 -2.53 0.04
N ASP A 95 17.85 -1.55 0.76
CA ASP A 95 19.28 -1.44 1.03
C ASP A 95 19.58 -1.96 2.45
N HIS A 96 20.66 -2.71 2.59
CA HIS A 96 21.20 -3.09 3.89
C HIS A 96 22.65 -2.65 3.98
N ARG A 97 23.10 -2.24 5.17
CA ARG A 97 24.48 -1.86 5.46
C ARG A 97 24.98 -2.46 6.75
N LEU A 98 26.17 -3.04 6.72
CA LEU A 98 26.89 -3.43 7.93
C LEU A 98 27.49 -2.19 8.59
N LEU A 99 27.26 -2.04 9.90
CA LEU A 99 27.80 -0.93 10.69
C LEU A 99 29.04 -1.40 11.48
N VAL A 100 30.17 -0.73 11.23
CA VAL A 100 31.45 -0.97 11.92
C VAL A 100 31.82 0.32 12.64
N GLY A 101 31.88 0.27 13.98
CA GLY A 101 32.05 1.47 14.80
C GLY A 101 30.96 2.51 14.58
N GLY A 102 29.73 2.07 14.29
CA GLY A 102 28.57 2.92 14.00
C GLY A 102 28.53 3.54 12.60
N ALA A 103 29.49 3.22 11.72
CA ALA A 103 29.52 3.74 10.34
C ALA A 103 29.25 2.64 9.30
N PRO A 104 28.51 2.93 8.21
CA PRO A 104 28.33 1.98 7.11
C PRO A 104 29.66 1.57 6.45
N SER A 105 29.95 0.27 6.40
CA SER A 105 31.24 -0.26 5.87
C SER A 105 31.10 -1.29 4.73
N GLY A 106 29.87 -1.69 4.41
CA GLY A 106 29.56 -2.68 3.37
C GLY A 106 28.06 -2.88 3.30
N GLY A 107 27.58 -3.64 2.31
CA GLY A 107 26.14 -3.90 2.16
C GLY A 107 25.73 -4.21 0.74
N GLY A 108 24.43 -4.14 0.48
CA GLY A 108 23.88 -4.40 -0.84
C GLY A 108 22.45 -3.89 -0.97
N THR A 109 21.99 -3.84 -2.21
CA THR A 109 20.67 -3.35 -2.56
C THR A 109 19.93 -4.43 -3.34
N GLN A 110 18.69 -4.70 -2.95
CA GLN A 110 17.71 -5.43 -3.72
C GLN A 110 16.62 -4.48 -4.15
N SER A 111 15.99 -4.75 -5.27
CA SER A 111 15.01 -3.85 -5.83
C SER A 111 13.90 -4.68 -6.47
N ALA A 112 12.66 -4.21 -6.33
CA ALA A 112 11.48 -4.78 -6.95
C ALA A 112 10.68 -3.66 -7.60
N SER A 113 10.05 -3.92 -8.74
CA SER A 113 9.12 -2.95 -9.32
C SER A 113 7.81 -2.91 -8.53
N GLU A 114 7.06 -1.83 -8.61
CA GLU A 114 5.75 -1.73 -7.95
C GLU A 114 4.79 -2.81 -8.44
N SER A 115 4.83 -3.12 -9.73
CA SER A 115 4.06 -4.23 -10.31
C SER A 115 4.40 -5.59 -9.70
N GLU A 116 5.64 -5.80 -9.24
CA GLU A 116 6.06 -7.01 -8.52
C GLU A 116 5.61 -7.01 -7.05
N ILE A 117 5.42 -5.83 -6.46
CA ILE A 117 5.00 -5.65 -5.07
C ILE A 117 3.47 -5.73 -4.96
N LEU A 118 2.74 -5.17 -5.94
CA LEU A 118 1.30 -5.14 -6.00
C LEU A 118 0.73 -6.56 -6.13
N ILE A 119 -0.19 -6.91 -5.23
CA ILE A 119 -0.81 -8.24 -5.22
C ILE A 119 -1.69 -8.38 -6.46
N GLY A 120 -1.28 -9.30 -7.35
CA GLY A 120 -1.96 -9.50 -8.63
C GLY A 120 -1.64 -8.44 -9.68
N GLY A 121 -0.62 -7.60 -9.43
CA GLY A 121 -0.16 -6.59 -10.38
C GLY A 121 0.34 -7.20 -11.69
N ALA A 122 0.02 -6.52 -12.79
CA ALA A 122 0.62 -6.78 -14.10
C ALA A 122 1.83 -5.86 -14.32
N THR A 123 2.77 -6.28 -15.18
CA THR A 123 3.92 -5.44 -15.55
C THR A 123 3.48 -4.06 -16.03
N GLY A 124 4.05 -3.00 -15.46
CA GLY A 124 3.68 -1.62 -15.77
C GLY A 124 2.52 -1.08 -14.93
N GLU A 125 1.91 -1.87 -14.05
CA GLU A 125 0.96 -1.39 -13.05
C GLU A 125 1.69 -0.89 -11.80
N ASP A 126 1.14 0.17 -11.22
CA ASP A 126 1.58 0.82 -9.99
C ASP A 126 0.40 0.90 -9.00
N PHE A 127 0.52 1.73 -7.96
CA PHE A 127 -0.54 1.91 -6.97
C PHE A 127 -1.47 3.12 -7.26
N GLN A 128 -1.44 3.75 -8.44
CA GLN A 128 -2.25 4.97 -8.75
C GLN A 128 -3.76 4.80 -8.50
N ASP A 129 -4.29 3.59 -8.66
CA ASP A 129 -5.70 3.27 -8.45
C ASP A 129 -6.00 2.85 -7.00
N TYR A 130 -5.12 3.15 -6.05
CA TYR A 130 -5.30 2.82 -4.64
C TYR A 130 -5.14 4.05 -3.73
N THR A 131 -5.90 4.09 -2.66
CA THR A 131 -5.56 4.88 -1.47
C THR A 131 -4.70 4.03 -0.56
N ILE A 132 -3.50 4.50 -0.25
CA ILE A 132 -2.62 3.85 0.74
C ILE A 132 -3.00 4.36 2.14
N ASP A 133 -3.20 3.43 3.07
CA ASP A 133 -3.57 3.73 4.46
C ASP A 133 -2.37 3.60 5.41
N ARG A 134 -1.56 2.55 5.22
CA ARG A 134 -0.34 2.34 6.01
C ARG A 134 0.67 1.48 5.27
N ILE A 135 1.91 1.64 5.66
CA ILE A 135 3.04 0.89 5.12
C ILE A 135 3.84 0.32 6.29
N VAL A 136 4.11 -0.98 6.24
CA VAL A 136 4.76 -1.71 7.33
C VAL A 136 6.04 -2.36 6.81
N MET A 137 7.16 -2.03 7.44
CA MET A 137 8.41 -2.77 7.28
C MET A 137 8.58 -3.71 8.47
N THR A 138 8.78 -5.00 8.21
CA THR A 138 9.06 -6.01 9.24
C THR A 138 10.41 -6.67 8.98
N ILE A 139 11.32 -6.58 9.94
CA ILE A 139 12.51 -7.42 9.98
C ILE A 139 12.09 -8.78 10.53
N VAL A 140 11.89 -9.76 9.64
CA VAL A 140 11.39 -11.09 9.97
C VAL A 140 12.47 -11.91 10.68
N SER A 141 13.70 -11.82 10.17
CA SER A 141 14.87 -12.45 10.77
C SER A 141 16.11 -11.66 10.42
N GLY A 142 17.06 -11.63 11.34
CA GLY A 142 18.39 -11.07 11.11
C GLY A 142 19.40 -11.81 11.97
N MET A 143 20.58 -12.03 11.40
CA MET A 143 21.71 -12.64 12.07
C MET A 143 22.96 -11.84 11.74
N LEU A 144 23.73 -11.55 12.77
CA LEU A 144 25.13 -11.12 12.68
C LEU A 144 25.93 -12.06 13.57
N ASP A 145 26.90 -12.73 12.99
CA ASP A 145 27.81 -13.63 13.70
C ASP A 145 29.25 -13.19 13.49
N THR A 146 29.91 -12.83 14.58
CA THR A 146 31.29 -12.34 14.62
C THR A 146 32.03 -13.13 15.70
N PRO A 147 33.13 -13.85 15.38
CA PRO A 147 33.88 -13.78 14.12
C PRO A 147 33.30 -14.62 12.97
N GLY A 148 32.08 -15.16 13.08
CA GLY A 148 31.47 -15.95 12.01
C GLY A 148 32.36 -17.11 11.54
N SER A 149 32.39 -17.37 10.24
CA SER A 149 33.19 -18.43 9.61
C SER A 149 34.70 -18.13 9.51
N ASP A 150 35.10 -16.86 9.65
CA ASP A 150 36.49 -16.34 9.67
C ASP A 150 37.50 -17.17 8.85
N PRO A 151 37.55 -17.01 7.51
CA PRO A 151 38.47 -17.78 6.67
C PRO A 151 39.95 -17.50 6.96
N ASN A 152 40.26 -16.39 7.63
CA ASN A 152 41.63 -15.95 7.92
C ASN A 152 42.08 -16.27 9.35
N ASN A 153 41.18 -16.79 10.21
CA ASN A 153 41.43 -17.09 11.62
C ASN A 153 42.05 -15.92 12.40
N ASN A 154 41.62 -14.68 12.12
CA ASN A 154 42.15 -13.47 12.74
C ASN A 154 41.14 -12.74 13.65
N GLY A 155 39.92 -13.28 13.78
CA GLY A 155 38.82 -12.68 14.53
C GLY A 155 38.12 -11.52 13.83
N VAL A 156 38.48 -11.22 12.57
CA VAL A 156 37.96 -10.07 11.79
C VAL A 156 37.15 -10.57 10.62
N TRP A 157 35.96 -11.06 10.94
CA TRP A 157 34.98 -11.48 9.96
C TRP A 157 33.58 -11.44 10.58
N THR A 158 32.59 -11.01 9.81
CA THR A 158 31.18 -11.09 10.21
C THR A 158 30.40 -11.78 9.11
N ASP A 159 29.76 -12.89 9.46
CA ASP A 159 28.71 -13.49 8.64
C ASP A 159 27.37 -12.84 8.96
N PHE A 160 26.56 -12.61 7.93
CA PHE A 160 25.24 -12.01 8.08
C PHE A 160 24.19 -12.76 7.27
N SER A 161 22.96 -12.72 7.76
CA SER A 161 21.78 -13.10 6.98
C SER A 161 20.57 -12.29 7.43
N PHE A 162 19.62 -12.05 6.53
CA PHE A 162 18.40 -11.33 6.86
C PHE A 162 17.22 -11.71 5.99
N THR A 163 16.03 -11.38 6.49
CA THR A 163 14.79 -11.35 5.75
C THR A 163 13.98 -10.15 6.25
N VAL A 164 13.65 -9.24 5.34
CA VAL A 164 12.83 -8.06 5.59
C VAL A 164 11.62 -8.13 4.67
N ARG A 165 10.45 -7.79 5.21
CA ARG A 165 9.18 -7.74 4.48
C ARG A 165 8.62 -6.33 4.47
N LEU A 166 8.19 -5.86 3.32
CA LEU A 166 7.36 -4.68 3.14
C LEU A 166 5.92 -5.13 2.91
N ASP A 167 4.99 -4.57 3.67
CA ASP A 167 3.55 -4.79 3.52
C ASP A 167 2.87 -3.42 3.32
N ILE A 168 2.09 -3.28 2.25
CA ILE A 168 1.36 -2.07 1.89
C ILE A 168 -0.13 -2.35 2.06
N PHE A 169 -0.79 -1.53 2.87
CA PHE A 169 -2.22 -1.64 3.12
C PHE A 169 -2.96 -0.44 2.54
N GLY A 170 -4.10 -0.71 1.91
CA GLY A 170 -4.89 0.30 1.27
C GLY A 170 -6.23 -0.21 0.77
N GLU A 171 -6.89 0.63 -0.03
CA GLU A 171 -8.17 0.36 -0.66
C GLU A 171 -8.12 0.79 -2.12
N ALA A 172 -8.70 -0.02 -3.02
CA ALA A 172 -8.84 0.39 -4.40
C ALA A 172 -9.76 1.62 -4.49
N LEU A 173 -9.34 2.62 -5.26
CA LEU A 173 -10.17 3.74 -5.63
C LEU A 173 -11.37 3.19 -6.39
N VAL A 174 -12.56 3.25 -5.77
CA VAL A 174 -13.77 2.90 -6.47
C VAL A 174 -13.95 3.94 -7.57
N SER A 175 -13.60 3.58 -8.80
CA SER A 175 -13.99 4.36 -9.96
C SER A 175 -15.52 4.33 -9.95
N GLU A 176 -16.15 5.40 -9.42
CA GLU A 176 -17.59 5.58 -9.54
C GLU A 176 -17.88 5.68 -11.03
N VAL A 177 -18.16 4.53 -11.66
CA VAL A 177 -18.77 4.50 -12.98
C VAL A 177 -20.03 5.33 -12.82
N PRO A 178 -20.14 6.52 -13.44
CA PRO A 178 -21.35 7.30 -13.34
C PRO A 178 -22.43 6.39 -13.90
N LEU A 179 -23.35 5.93 -13.05
CA LEU A 179 -24.54 5.25 -13.53
C LEU A 179 -25.08 6.18 -14.62
N PRO A 180 -25.18 5.72 -15.90
CA PRO A 180 -25.66 6.58 -16.97
C PRO A 180 -26.97 7.14 -16.46
N ALA A 181 -27.00 8.46 -16.25
CA ALA A 181 -28.07 9.13 -15.52
C ALA A 181 -29.36 8.52 -16.03
N ALA A 182 -30.03 7.74 -15.18
CA ALA A 182 -31.25 7.06 -15.55
C ALA A 182 -32.24 8.20 -15.78
N ALA A 183 -32.29 8.68 -17.03
CA ALA A 183 -33.17 9.73 -17.45
C ALA A 183 -34.57 9.27 -17.01
N PRO A 184 -35.31 10.08 -16.24
CA PRO A 184 -36.60 9.67 -15.74
C PRO A 184 -37.54 9.54 -16.94
N LEU A 185 -37.61 8.35 -17.53
CA LEU A 185 -38.56 7.93 -18.56
C LEU A 185 -40.01 7.86 -18.03
N PHE A 186 -40.26 8.31 -16.80
CA PHE A 186 -41.59 8.28 -16.17
C PHE A 186 -42.42 9.57 -16.35
N ALA A 187 -41.94 10.58 -17.09
CA ALA A 187 -42.67 11.84 -17.27
C ALA A 187 -43.54 11.93 -18.54
N LEU A 188 -43.95 10.81 -19.15
CA LEU A 188 -44.82 10.81 -20.34
C LEU A 188 -46.00 9.83 -20.20
N ALA A 189 -46.78 9.96 -19.12
CA ALA A 189 -48.04 9.22 -18.96
C ALA A 189 -49.24 10.08 -18.47
N LEU A 190 -49.14 11.42 -18.42
CA LEU A 190 -50.22 12.28 -17.90
C LEU A 190 -50.88 13.23 -18.91
N ALA A 191 -50.52 13.21 -20.20
CA ALA A 191 -51.12 14.10 -21.20
C ALA A 191 -52.25 13.49 -22.06
N GLY A 192 -52.63 12.22 -21.87
CA GLY A 192 -53.51 11.51 -22.82
C GLY A 192 -54.98 11.28 -22.43
N GLY A 193 -55.45 11.73 -21.25
CA GLY A 193 -56.66 11.15 -20.63
C GLY A 193 -57.85 12.07 -20.34
N ALA A 194 -57.98 13.26 -20.94
CA ALA A 194 -59.05 14.21 -20.58
C ALA A 194 -59.94 14.67 -21.75
N GLY A 195 -60.12 13.84 -22.77
CA GLY A 195 -60.68 14.29 -24.04
C GLY A 195 -61.81 13.47 -24.65
N PHE A 196 -62.70 12.78 -23.91
CA PHE A 196 -63.93 12.28 -24.54
C PHE A 196 -65.01 11.91 -23.51
N LEU A 197 -65.91 12.85 -23.18
CA LEU A 197 -67.27 12.56 -22.69
C LEU A 197 -68.15 13.81 -22.85
N ARG A 198 -68.44 14.19 -24.09
CA ARG A 198 -69.56 15.07 -24.45
C ARG A 198 -70.56 14.24 -25.24
N ARG A 199 -71.62 13.76 -24.60
CA ARG A 199 -72.86 13.44 -25.31
C ARG A 199 -74.06 13.94 -24.51
N LYS A 200 -74.52 15.14 -24.86
CA LYS A 200 -75.85 15.64 -24.54
C LYS A 200 -76.87 14.68 -25.16
N ARG A 201 -77.78 14.12 -24.37
CA ARG A 201 -79.06 13.60 -24.86
C ARG A 201 -80.12 14.66 -24.61
N LYS A 202 -80.69 15.18 -25.69
CA LYS A 202 -81.93 15.98 -25.67
C LYS A 202 -83.13 15.04 -25.52
N THR A 203 -84.09 15.55 -24.78
CA THR A 203 -85.47 15.12 -24.57
C THR A 203 -86.27 14.90 -25.86
N ALA A 204 -87.21 13.96 -25.79
CA ALA A 204 -88.58 14.12 -26.24
C ALA A 204 -89.49 13.52 -25.16
#